data_AF-A0A848DRW5-F1
#
_entry.id   AF-A0A848DRW5-F1
#
_cell.length_a   1.000
_cell.length_b   1.000
_cell.length_c   1.000
_cell.angle_alpha   90.00
_cell.angle_beta   90.00
_cell.angle_gamma   90.00
#
_symmetry.space_group_name_H-M   'P 1'
#
loop_
_entity.id
_entity.type
_entity.pdbx_description
1 polymer ?
#
loop_
_entity_poly.entity_id
_entity_poly.type
_entity_poly.pdbx_seq_one_letter_code
_entity_poly.pdbx_strand_id
1 'polypeptide(L)'
;MGSNTSSTGQDAAARRPTSSAGQAARLLREFAGGPRDRGVRELARALGLGKSTVHRLLQALAAEGLLDHDRASGTYSLNLAVYELGQTAAGHLRLKAATEPVIDDLRNRSGQTVQIGVLRGTDIIYVERRESSRGLQLFSSVPRRLPAHCTSSGKVLLADLEPARFAELYPGIWLPGLTQKSITTVAELARELDVARERGWAHNLGETLLEAASVAAPIRDPNGRAVAGVSVAVPADQLQDAGLNRYVDLVQLGARAISRRLAMVELPTRTRRSPMRQTRRAAAWTPAITTRPRSGSAPTTGTGWVQIVEWYDELARLTDSPVVRLNRAVAVGEADGPRAGLAALAALDDSLPRHAAVAAYLHERAGDLATAARLYTEAAHKAPNLAERDHLTRQAARLNTRRRH
;
A
#
# COMPACT_ATOMS: atom_id res chain seq x y z
N MET A 1 -3.37 -60.49 -1.71
CA MET A 1 -2.32 -59.78 -2.46
C MET A 1 -3.01 -58.84 -3.45
N GLY A 2 -3.24 -57.55 -3.22
CA GLY A 2 -2.77 -56.64 -2.19
C GLY A 2 -1.81 -55.58 -2.74
N SER A 3 -2.28 -54.63 -3.55
CA SER A 3 -1.68 -53.29 -3.77
C SER A 3 -2.65 -52.41 -4.57
N ASN A 4 -3.53 -51.66 -3.91
CA ASN A 4 -3.40 -50.31 -3.32
C ASN A 4 -3.49 -49.15 -4.32
N THR A 5 -4.52 -48.35 -4.03
CA THR A 5 -5.02 -47.11 -4.62
C THR A 5 -4.11 -45.89 -4.37
N SER A 6 -4.37 -44.85 -5.18
CA SER A 6 -4.36 -43.41 -4.85
C SER A 6 -3.03 -42.68 -4.58
N SER A 7 -2.69 -41.73 -5.47
CA SER A 7 -2.56 -40.31 -5.09
C SER A 7 -2.36 -39.39 -6.32
N THR A 8 -3.46 -39.02 -6.97
CA THR A 8 -3.55 -37.75 -7.72
C THR A 8 -4.19 -36.73 -6.77
N GLY A 9 -3.41 -35.79 -6.26
CA GLY A 9 -3.96 -34.71 -5.44
C GLY A 9 -2.93 -34.05 -4.56
N GLN A 10 -2.23 -33.06 -5.10
CA GLN A 10 -1.69 -31.91 -4.37
C GLN A 10 -0.99 -30.95 -5.34
N ASP A 11 -1.76 -30.17 -6.11
CA ASP A 11 -1.23 -28.95 -6.73
C ASP A 11 -2.28 -27.85 -6.95
N ALA A 12 -3.28 -27.79 -6.07
CA ALA A 12 -4.32 -26.77 -6.10
C ALA A 12 -4.56 -26.21 -4.70
N ALA A 13 -3.61 -25.44 -4.19
CA ALA A 13 -3.87 -24.55 -3.06
C ALA A 13 -4.86 -23.45 -3.51
N ALA A 14 -6.13 -23.74 -3.25
CA ALA A 14 -7.34 -23.03 -3.59
C ALA A 14 -7.32 -21.50 -3.41
N ARG A 15 -7.34 -20.75 -4.52
CA ARG A 15 -8.13 -19.51 -4.59
C ARG A 15 -9.59 -19.93 -4.54
N ARG A 16 -10.24 -19.85 -3.37
CA ARG A 16 -11.69 -20.08 -3.25
C ARG A 16 -12.41 -19.26 -4.35
N PRO A 17 -13.34 -19.87 -5.12
CA PRO A 17 -14.15 -19.10 -6.05
C PRO A 17 -14.86 -18.00 -5.24
N THR A 18 -14.61 -16.74 -5.60
CA THR A 18 -15.26 -15.60 -4.93
C THR A 18 -16.76 -15.83 -4.96
N SER A 19 -17.39 -15.80 -3.78
CA SER A 19 -18.85 -15.93 -3.63
C SER A 19 -19.59 -14.90 -4.50
N SER A 20 -20.87 -15.11 -4.75
CA SER A 20 -21.72 -14.14 -5.46
C SER A 20 -21.59 -12.72 -4.91
N ALA A 21 -21.56 -12.58 -3.58
CA ALA A 21 -21.31 -11.31 -2.90
C ALA A 21 -19.90 -10.74 -3.19
N GLY A 22 -18.86 -11.60 -3.22
CA GLY A 22 -17.51 -11.20 -3.60
C GLY A 22 -17.41 -10.73 -5.05
N GLN A 23 -18.14 -11.37 -5.97
CA GLN A 23 -18.22 -10.97 -7.37
C GLN A 23 -18.99 -9.66 -7.55
N ALA A 24 -20.10 -9.47 -6.84
CA ALA A 24 -20.85 -8.20 -6.83
C ALA A 24 -19.98 -7.03 -6.33
N ALA A 25 -19.24 -7.24 -5.25
CA ALA A 25 -18.32 -6.22 -4.72
C ALA A 25 -17.17 -5.91 -5.69
N ARG A 26 -16.64 -6.92 -6.41
CA ARG A 26 -15.65 -6.69 -7.48
C ARG A 26 -16.25 -5.89 -8.62
N LEU A 27 -17.48 -6.21 -9.03
CA LEU A 27 -18.18 -5.49 -10.08
C LEU A 27 -18.38 -4.01 -9.75
N LEU A 28 -18.86 -3.70 -8.54
CA LEU A 28 -19.02 -2.30 -8.10
C LEU A 28 -17.69 -1.53 -8.13
N ARG A 29 -16.56 -2.18 -7.84
CA ARG A 29 -15.23 -1.55 -7.88
C ARG A 29 -14.77 -1.20 -9.29
N GLU A 30 -15.30 -1.82 -10.34
CA GLU A 30 -14.96 -1.47 -11.74
C GLU A 30 -15.46 -0.08 -12.14
N PHE A 31 -16.45 0.46 -11.43
CA PHE A 31 -16.91 1.84 -11.61
C PHE A 31 -16.01 2.86 -10.90
N ALA A 32 -15.14 2.44 -9.97
CA ALA A 32 -14.26 3.34 -9.24
C ALA A 32 -13.08 3.80 -10.13
N GLY A 33 -13.05 5.09 -10.48
CA GLY A 33 -11.93 5.71 -11.21
C GLY A 33 -11.92 5.48 -12.73
N GLY A 34 -12.99 4.93 -13.30
CA GLY A 34 -13.18 4.77 -14.75
C GLY A 34 -14.34 5.60 -15.31
N PRO A 35 -14.79 5.33 -16.56
CA PRO A 35 -16.00 5.92 -17.13
C PRO A 35 -17.21 5.76 -16.21
N ARG A 36 -18.06 6.79 -16.14
CA ARG A 36 -19.27 6.80 -15.30
C ARG A 36 -20.25 5.70 -15.69
N ASP A 37 -20.35 5.44 -16.99
CA ASP A 37 -21.26 4.46 -17.57
C ASP A 37 -20.46 3.28 -18.15
N ARG A 38 -20.88 2.05 -17.87
CA ARG A 38 -20.19 0.82 -18.30
C ARG A 38 -21.19 -0.19 -18.86
N GLY A 39 -20.81 -0.84 -19.97
CA GLY A 39 -21.63 -1.89 -20.59
C GLY A 39 -21.32 -3.30 -20.06
N VAL A 40 -22.29 -4.21 -20.19
CA VAL A 40 -22.16 -5.63 -19.76
C VAL A 40 -20.94 -6.33 -20.37
N ARG A 41 -20.64 -6.06 -21.65
CA ARG A 41 -19.53 -6.70 -22.38
C ARG A 41 -18.17 -6.26 -21.83
N GLU A 42 -18.03 -4.98 -21.48
CA GLU A 42 -16.79 -4.42 -20.95
C GLU A 42 -16.52 -4.95 -19.55
N LEU A 43 -17.53 -4.97 -18.70
CA LEU A 43 -17.44 -5.50 -17.33
C LEU A 43 -17.16 -7.00 -17.31
N ALA A 44 -17.75 -7.77 -18.22
CA ALA A 44 -17.45 -9.20 -18.37
C ALA A 44 -15.97 -9.44 -18.72
N ARG A 45 -15.41 -8.63 -19.63
CA ARG A 45 -13.99 -8.69 -19.99
C ARG A 45 -13.08 -8.28 -18.83
N ALA A 46 -13.40 -7.19 -18.13
CA ALA A 46 -12.61 -6.67 -17.02
C ALA A 46 -12.54 -7.66 -15.84
N LEU A 47 -13.65 -8.32 -15.53
CA LEU A 47 -13.76 -9.24 -14.39
C LEU A 47 -13.32 -10.67 -14.71
N GLY A 48 -13.19 -11.02 -15.99
CA GLY A 48 -12.95 -12.39 -16.45
C GLY A 48 -14.14 -13.32 -16.18
N LEU A 49 -15.37 -12.80 -16.30
CA LEU A 49 -16.61 -13.51 -15.99
C LEU A 49 -17.49 -13.67 -17.23
N GLY A 50 -18.34 -14.71 -17.24
CA GLY A 50 -19.32 -14.91 -18.30
C GLY A 50 -20.37 -13.78 -18.34
N LYS A 51 -20.79 -13.37 -19.54
CA LYS A 51 -21.77 -12.29 -19.75
C LYS A 51 -23.07 -12.49 -18.96
N SER A 52 -23.57 -13.72 -18.88
CA SER A 52 -24.77 -14.06 -18.11
C SER A 52 -24.60 -13.82 -16.60
N THR A 53 -23.42 -14.11 -16.05
CA THR A 53 -23.11 -13.88 -14.64
C THR A 53 -23.02 -12.39 -14.35
N VAL A 54 -22.32 -11.63 -15.18
CA VAL A 54 -22.21 -10.17 -15.05
C VAL A 54 -23.57 -9.51 -15.17
N HIS A 55 -24.40 -9.93 -16.14
CA HIS A 55 -25.74 -9.39 -16.31
C HIS A 55 -26.62 -9.62 -15.10
N ARG A 56 -26.60 -10.84 -14.51
CA ARG A 56 -27.35 -11.15 -13.29
C ARG A 56 -26.87 -10.34 -12.09
N LEU A 57 -25.57 -10.13 -11.93
CA LEU A 57 -25.02 -9.28 -10.87
C LEU A 57 -25.43 -7.81 -11.04
N LEU A 58 -25.40 -7.29 -12.27
CA LEU A 58 -25.83 -5.93 -12.60
C LEU A 58 -27.31 -5.72 -12.31
N GLN A 59 -28.18 -6.65 -12.72
CA GLN A 59 -29.60 -6.58 -12.42
C GLN A 59 -29.88 -6.66 -10.91
N ALA A 60 -29.20 -7.55 -10.18
CA ALA A 60 -29.35 -7.63 -8.74
C ALA A 60 -28.92 -6.33 -8.04
N LEU A 61 -27.77 -5.77 -8.42
CA LEU A 61 -27.29 -4.50 -7.86
C LEU A 61 -28.18 -3.30 -8.23
N ALA A 62 -28.76 -3.29 -9.43
CA ALA A 62 -29.72 -2.27 -9.84
C ALA A 62 -31.06 -2.40 -9.10
N ALA A 63 -31.53 -3.62 -8.87
CA ALA A 63 -32.74 -3.89 -8.09
C ALA A 63 -32.59 -3.45 -6.61
N GLU A 64 -31.39 -3.58 -6.05
CA GLU A 64 -31.04 -3.07 -4.72
C GLU A 64 -30.72 -1.56 -4.70
N GLY A 65 -30.92 -0.86 -5.83
CA GLY A 65 -30.71 0.59 -5.92
C GLY A 65 -29.24 1.04 -5.84
N LEU A 66 -28.28 0.13 -6.03
CA LEU A 66 -26.85 0.46 -6.02
C LEU A 66 -26.33 0.88 -7.40
N LEU A 67 -27.05 0.52 -8.47
CA LEU A 67 -26.74 0.90 -9.84
C LEU A 67 -27.98 1.48 -10.53
N ASP A 68 -27.75 2.49 -11.37
CA ASP A 68 -28.72 2.92 -12.36
C ASP A 68 -28.48 2.15 -13.66
N HIS A 69 -29.55 1.85 -14.40
CA HIS A 69 -29.50 1.21 -15.71
C HIS A 69 -30.17 2.11 -16.73
N ASP A 70 -29.36 2.65 -17.65
CA ASP A 70 -29.88 3.37 -18.80
C ASP A 70 -30.32 2.36 -19.87
N ARG A 71 -31.64 2.27 -20.07
CA ARG A 71 -32.24 1.37 -21.05
C ARG A 71 -31.98 1.78 -22.50
N ALA A 72 -31.67 3.05 -22.77
CA ALA A 72 -31.41 3.53 -24.13
C ALA A 72 -30.02 3.11 -24.60
N SER A 73 -29.00 3.27 -23.75
CA SER A 73 -27.61 2.86 -24.05
C SER A 73 -27.27 1.43 -23.62
N GLY A 74 -28.08 0.82 -22.75
CA GLY A 74 -27.81 -0.49 -22.15
C GLY A 74 -26.64 -0.49 -21.17
N THR A 75 -26.27 0.69 -20.66
CA THR A 75 -25.15 0.89 -19.74
C THR A 75 -25.63 1.02 -18.30
N TYR A 76 -24.72 0.76 -17.37
CA TYR A 76 -24.95 0.88 -15.94
C TYR A 76 -24.05 1.97 -15.36
N SER A 77 -24.49 2.61 -14.29
CA SER A 77 -23.69 3.58 -13.52
C SER A 77 -23.99 3.48 -12.03
N LEU A 78 -23.11 4.04 -11.18
CA LEU A 78 -23.31 4.02 -9.72
C LEU A 78 -24.46 4.95 -9.34
N ASN A 79 -25.45 4.42 -8.62
CA ASN A 79 -26.52 5.23 -8.06
C ASN A 79 -26.01 6.05 -6.85
N LEU A 80 -26.65 7.19 -6.58
CA LEU A 80 -26.36 8.07 -5.44
C LEU A 80 -26.40 7.35 -4.08
N ALA A 81 -27.22 6.30 -3.93
CA ALA A 81 -27.30 5.48 -2.72
C ALA A 81 -25.94 4.88 -2.31
N VAL A 82 -25.04 4.60 -3.27
CA VAL A 82 -23.68 4.11 -2.98
C VAL A 82 -22.85 5.19 -2.29
N TYR A 83 -23.03 6.46 -2.67
CA TYR A 83 -22.40 7.60 -2.00
C TYR A 83 -22.96 7.79 -0.59
N GLU A 84 -24.28 7.70 -0.41
CA GLU A 84 -24.93 7.78 0.91
C GLU A 84 -24.44 6.68 1.85
N LEU A 85 -24.31 5.44 1.36
CA LEU A 85 -23.71 4.34 2.10
C LEU A 85 -22.25 4.61 2.47
N GLY A 86 -21.46 5.16 1.55
CA GLY A 86 -20.09 5.58 1.82
C GLY A 86 -20.02 6.63 2.94
N GLN A 87 -20.95 7.58 2.95
CA GLN A 87 -21.06 8.60 3.98
C GLN A 87 -21.45 8.02 5.35
N THR A 88 -22.15 6.88 5.43
CA THR A 88 -22.46 6.27 6.74
C THR A 88 -21.26 5.65 7.45
N ALA A 89 -20.09 5.54 6.79
CA ALA A 89 -18.86 5.10 7.43
C ALA A 89 -18.35 6.18 8.41
N ALA A 90 -18.69 6.03 9.68
CA ALA A 90 -18.39 6.96 10.79
C ALA A 90 -16.95 7.50 10.80
N GLY A 91 -15.94 6.68 10.45
CA GLY A 91 -14.54 7.10 10.39
C GLY A 91 -14.22 8.06 9.24
N HIS A 92 -14.92 7.94 8.10
CA HIS A 92 -14.73 8.82 6.94
C HIS A 92 -15.35 10.20 7.17
N LEU A 93 -16.54 10.26 7.79
CA LEU A 93 -17.18 11.54 8.14
C LEU A 93 -16.34 12.37 9.12
N ARG A 94 -15.78 11.74 10.16
CA ARG A 94 -14.92 12.44 11.14
C ARG A 94 -13.67 13.00 10.49
N LEU A 95 -12.99 12.20 9.67
CA LEU A 95 -11.79 12.64 8.96
C LEU A 95 -12.09 13.78 7.99
N LYS A 96 -13.20 13.69 7.23
CA LYS A 96 -13.63 14.75 6.33
C LYS A 96 -13.89 16.06 7.10
N ALA A 97 -14.71 16.01 8.14
CA ALA A 97 -15.03 17.19 8.96
C ALA A 97 -13.79 17.83 9.59
N ALA A 98 -12.83 17.03 10.06
CA ALA A 98 -11.57 17.52 10.62
C ALA A 98 -10.63 18.14 9.56
N THR A 99 -10.71 17.64 8.32
CA THR A 99 -9.84 18.04 7.21
C THR A 99 -10.30 19.34 6.57
N GLU A 100 -11.60 19.49 6.35
CA GLU A 100 -12.20 20.51 5.48
C GLU A 100 -11.75 21.95 5.81
N PRO A 101 -11.66 22.39 7.09
CA PRO A 101 -11.19 23.74 7.42
C PRO A 101 -9.68 23.96 7.20
N VAL A 102 -8.89 22.90 7.07
CA VAL A 102 -7.42 22.97 7.02
C VAL A 102 -6.89 22.81 5.60
N ILE A 103 -7.53 21.98 4.79
CA ILE A 103 -7.03 21.61 3.47
C ILE A 103 -7.00 22.81 2.50
N ASP A 104 -7.97 23.72 2.59
CA ASP A 104 -8.00 24.93 1.77
C ASP A 104 -6.92 25.95 2.17
N ASP A 105 -6.65 26.10 3.48
CA ASP A 105 -5.54 26.93 3.98
C ASP A 105 -4.19 26.39 3.49
N LEU A 106 -3.97 25.07 3.62
CA LEU A 106 -2.75 24.42 3.12
C LEU A 106 -2.57 24.64 1.61
N ARG A 107 -3.64 24.47 0.82
CA ARG A 107 -3.59 24.74 -0.63
C ARG A 107 -3.21 26.19 -0.89
N ASN A 108 -3.85 27.14 -0.22
CA ASN A 108 -3.61 28.57 -0.43
C ASN A 108 -2.18 28.98 -0.05
N ARG A 109 -1.64 28.47 1.06
CA ARG A 109 -0.30 28.80 1.56
C ARG A 109 0.82 28.09 0.78
N SER A 110 0.57 26.87 0.35
CA SER A 110 1.53 26.13 -0.50
C SER A 110 1.50 26.65 -1.94
N GLY A 111 0.34 27.10 -2.43
CA GLY A 111 0.10 27.37 -3.85
C GLY A 111 0.00 26.09 -4.68
N GLN A 112 -0.12 24.93 -4.03
CA GLN A 112 0.05 23.60 -4.63
C GLN A 112 -1.14 22.70 -4.32
N THR A 113 -1.25 21.58 -5.03
CA THR A 113 -2.34 20.63 -4.83
C THR A 113 -2.16 19.88 -3.52
N VAL A 114 -3.19 19.87 -2.68
CA VAL A 114 -3.18 19.17 -1.39
C VAL A 114 -4.13 17.99 -1.44
N GLN A 115 -3.68 16.85 -0.91
CA GLN A 115 -4.43 15.59 -0.93
C GLN A 115 -4.41 14.92 0.44
N ILE A 116 -5.52 14.27 0.80
CA ILE A 116 -5.62 13.42 1.99
C ILE A 116 -5.84 11.98 1.55
N GLY A 117 -4.90 11.11 1.93
CA GLY A 117 -4.91 9.69 1.60
C GLY A 117 -5.15 8.82 2.83
N VAL A 118 -5.85 7.70 2.65
CA VAL A 118 -5.99 6.63 3.67
C VAL A 118 -5.41 5.33 3.14
N LEU A 119 -4.74 4.58 4.00
CA LEU A 119 -4.16 3.29 3.64
C LEU A 119 -5.26 2.21 3.57
N ARG A 120 -5.25 1.44 2.49
CA ARG A 120 -6.11 0.27 2.24
C ARG A 120 -5.28 -0.85 1.63
N GLY A 121 -4.87 -1.79 2.49
CA GLY A 121 -3.94 -2.84 2.07
C GLY A 121 -2.59 -2.21 1.68
N THR A 122 -2.12 -2.52 0.47
CA THR A 122 -0.89 -2.00 -0.12
C THR A 122 -1.07 -0.69 -0.89
N ASP A 123 -2.28 -0.11 -0.87
CA ASP A 123 -2.63 1.07 -1.66
C ASP A 123 -3.02 2.26 -0.78
N ILE A 124 -2.73 3.46 -1.28
CA ILE A 124 -3.29 4.71 -0.78
C ILE A 124 -4.56 5.05 -1.57
N ILE A 125 -5.60 5.50 -0.89
CA ILE A 125 -6.83 6.04 -1.50
C ILE A 125 -7.02 7.49 -1.07
N TYR A 126 -7.06 8.41 -2.03
CA TYR A 126 -7.28 9.84 -1.80
C TYR A 126 -8.77 10.16 -1.63
N VAL A 127 -9.14 10.44 -0.39
CA VAL A 127 -10.52 10.76 0.02
C VAL A 127 -10.84 12.25 -0.19
N GLU A 128 -9.85 13.12 -0.04
CA GLU A 128 -9.98 14.56 -0.27
C GLU A 128 -8.85 15.06 -1.17
N ARG A 129 -9.18 16.01 -2.04
CA ARG A 129 -8.24 16.69 -2.94
C ARG A 129 -8.68 18.14 -3.08
N ARG A 130 -7.72 19.07 -2.95
CA ARG A 130 -7.88 20.48 -3.29
C ARG A 130 -6.82 20.84 -4.29
N GLU A 131 -7.26 21.02 -5.53
CA GLU A 131 -6.38 21.34 -6.65
C GLU A 131 -5.98 22.81 -6.58
N SER A 132 -4.72 23.08 -6.86
CA SER A 132 -4.26 24.46 -7.07
C SER A 132 -4.62 24.91 -8.48
N SER A 133 -5.01 26.19 -8.61
CA SER A 133 -5.16 26.85 -9.91
C SER A 133 -3.83 27.26 -10.54
N ARG A 134 -2.72 27.22 -9.78
CA ARG A 134 -1.38 27.68 -10.18
C ARG A 134 -0.34 26.56 -10.28
N GLY A 135 -0.61 25.42 -9.64
CA GLY A 135 0.22 24.22 -9.73
C GLY A 135 -0.06 23.47 -11.03
N LEU A 136 0.94 22.77 -11.56
CA LEU A 136 0.79 21.93 -12.75
C LEU A 136 -0.51 21.10 -12.70
N GLN A 137 -1.31 21.17 -13.77
CA GLN A 137 -2.46 20.29 -13.98
C GLN A 137 -2.07 18.79 -14.02
N LEU A 138 -0.78 18.45 -13.92
CA LEU A 138 -0.25 17.09 -13.80
C LEU A 138 -1.00 16.22 -12.77
N PHE A 139 -1.55 16.80 -11.71
CA PHE A 139 -2.22 16.04 -10.66
C PHE A 139 -3.74 15.87 -10.82
N SER A 140 -4.38 16.55 -11.79
CA SER A 140 -5.81 16.33 -12.07
C SER A 140 -6.04 14.95 -12.72
N SER A 141 -5.06 14.44 -13.47
CA SER A 141 -5.06 13.12 -14.10
C SER A 141 -4.58 11.98 -13.20
N VAL A 142 -4.03 12.28 -12.01
CA VAL A 142 -3.51 11.24 -11.10
C VAL A 142 -4.65 10.46 -10.47
N PRO A 143 -4.67 9.12 -10.62
CA PRO A 143 -5.69 8.26 -10.04
C PRO A 143 -5.85 8.48 -8.53
N ARG A 144 -7.08 8.33 -8.03
CA ARG A 144 -7.35 8.40 -6.59
C ARG A 144 -6.78 7.22 -5.81
N ARG A 145 -6.41 6.13 -6.48
CA ARG A 145 -5.80 4.94 -5.88
C ARG A 145 -4.42 4.71 -6.49
N LEU A 146 -3.41 4.59 -5.64
CA LEU A 146 -2.02 4.35 -6.04
C LEU A 146 -1.37 3.32 -5.10
N PRO A 147 -0.33 2.61 -5.55
CA PRO A 147 0.50 1.80 -4.66
C PRO A 147 1.09 2.68 -3.56
N ALA A 148 0.88 2.31 -2.30
CA ALA A 148 1.25 3.14 -1.16
C ALA A 148 2.77 3.40 -1.11
N HIS A 149 3.58 2.41 -1.47
CA HIS A 149 5.04 2.50 -1.48
C HIS A 149 5.60 3.52 -2.48
N CYS A 150 4.84 3.87 -3.53
CA CYS A 150 5.23 4.86 -4.54
C CYS A 150 4.77 6.30 -4.19
N THR A 151 4.20 6.53 -3.00
CA THR A 151 3.61 7.82 -2.62
C THR A 151 4.11 8.31 -1.26
N SER A 152 4.25 9.62 -1.10
CA SER A 152 4.63 10.22 0.19
C SER A 152 3.59 9.91 1.28
N SER A 153 2.29 10.08 0.99
CA SER A 153 1.18 9.75 1.90
C SER A 153 1.14 8.27 2.29
N GLY A 154 1.39 7.37 1.33
CA GLY A 154 1.47 5.94 1.62
C GLY A 154 2.66 5.60 2.50
N LYS A 155 3.85 6.15 2.21
CA LYS A 155 5.05 5.93 3.03
C LYS A 155 4.87 6.39 4.47
N VAL A 156 4.33 7.58 4.74
CA VAL A 156 4.10 8.00 6.15
C VAL A 156 3.13 7.09 6.89
N LEU A 157 2.15 6.50 6.20
CA LEU A 157 1.19 5.56 6.81
C LEU A 157 1.79 4.17 7.00
N LEU A 158 2.56 3.68 6.03
CA LEU A 158 3.27 2.40 6.13
C LEU A 158 4.34 2.44 7.23
N ALA A 159 5.02 3.58 7.40
CA ALA A 159 5.99 3.80 8.46
C ALA A 159 5.36 3.70 9.86
N ASP A 160 4.06 3.94 10.01
CA ASP A 160 3.37 3.83 11.30
C ASP A 160 2.85 2.42 11.60
N LEU A 161 2.94 1.49 10.64
CA LEU A 161 2.48 0.11 10.84
C LEU A 161 3.42 -0.66 11.76
N GLU A 162 2.82 -1.59 12.52
CA GLU A 162 3.58 -2.60 13.24
C GLU A 162 4.33 -3.52 12.25
N PRO A 163 5.54 -3.99 12.59
CA PRO A 163 6.36 -4.82 11.69
C PRO A 163 5.64 -6.06 11.17
N ALA A 164 4.87 -6.75 12.03
CA ALA A 164 4.08 -7.92 11.65
C ALA A 164 3.04 -7.56 10.57
N ARG A 165 2.34 -6.43 10.74
CA ARG A 165 1.34 -5.98 9.77
C ARG A 165 1.97 -5.55 8.44
N PHE A 166 3.15 -4.94 8.48
CA PHE A 166 3.90 -4.61 7.27
C PHE A 166 4.30 -5.87 6.50
N ALA A 167 4.84 -6.89 7.19
CA ALA A 167 5.22 -8.17 6.59
C ALA A 167 4.02 -8.91 5.98
N GLU A 168 2.84 -8.85 6.60
CA GLU A 168 1.60 -9.39 6.03
C GLU A 168 1.18 -8.70 4.72
N LEU A 169 1.36 -7.38 4.63
CA LEU A 169 0.99 -6.59 3.45
C LEU A 169 2.00 -6.76 2.30
N TYR A 170 3.27 -6.93 2.65
CA TYR A 170 4.37 -7.08 1.70
C TYR A 170 5.10 -8.41 1.92
N PRO A 171 4.44 -9.55 1.66
CA PRO A 171 5.04 -10.86 1.86
C PRO A 171 6.10 -11.18 0.82
N GLY A 172 6.17 -10.44 -0.30
CA GLY A 172 7.13 -10.66 -1.39
C GLY A 172 8.45 -9.92 -1.21
N ILE A 173 9.27 -9.95 -2.27
CA ILE A 173 10.57 -9.26 -2.33
C ILE A 173 10.48 -8.02 -3.21
N TRP A 174 9.78 -8.15 -4.33
CA TRP A 174 9.64 -7.13 -5.36
C TRP A 174 8.32 -6.37 -5.22
N LEU A 175 8.37 -5.09 -5.58
CA LEU A 175 7.25 -4.17 -5.61
C LEU A 175 7.05 -3.68 -7.04
N PRO A 176 5.80 -3.50 -7.49
CA PRO A 176 5.54 -2.90 -8.79
C PRO A 176 6.01 -1.45 -8.80
N GLY A 177 6.86 -1.10 -9.77
CA GLY A 177 7.28 0.28 -10.02
C GLY A 177 6.39 0.96 -11.06
N LEU A 178 6.02 2.20 -10.80
CA LEU A 178 5.29 3.05 -11.76
C LEU A 178 6.25 3.83 -12.68
N THR A 179 7.43 4.15 -12.18
CA THR A 179 8.49 4.85 -12.91
C THR A 179 9.84 4.18 -12.66
N GLN A 180 10.88 4.67 -13.34
CA GLN A 180 12.25 4.22 -13.11
C GLN A 180 12.81 4.63 -11.74
N LYS A 181 12.16 5.58 -11.06
CA LYS A 181 12.54 6.06 -9.72
C LYS A 181 11.76 5.36 -8.59
N SER A 182 10.75 4.55 -8.91
CA SER A 182 9.95 3.85 -7.89
C SER A 182 10.82 2.92 -7.05
N ILE A 183 10.55 2.88 -5.75
CA ILE A 183 11.06 1.83 -4.87
C ILE A 183 10.48 0.49 -5.34
N THR A 184 11.36 -0.46 -5.62
CA THR A 184 10.97 -1.74 -6.24
C THR A 184 11.28 -2.97 -5.40
N THR A 185 11.85 -2.79 -4.20
CA THR A 185 12.09 -3.88 -3.25
C THR A 185 11.49 -3.57 -1.90
N VAL A 186 11.05 -4.61 -1.18
CA VAL A 186 10.55 -4.49 0.20
C VAL A 186 11.66 -4.03 1.15
N ALA A 187 12.90 -4.44 0.91
CA ALA A 187 14.07 -4.02 1.69
C ALA A 187 14.36 -2.51 1.55
N GLU A 188 14.34 -1.98 0.33
CA GLU A 188 14.48 -0.53 0.09
C GLU A 188 13.29 0.25 0.66
N LEU A 189 12.08 -0.28 0.54
CA LEU A 189 10.90 0.34 1.13
C LEU A 189 11.07 0.42 2.65
N ALA A 190 11.42 -0.67 3.32
CA ALA A 190 11.62 -0.70 4.77
C ALA A 190 12.60 0.39 5.24
N ARG A 191 13.74 0.57 4.55
CA ARG A 191 14.68 1.67 4.84
C ARG A 191 14.04 3.05 4.74
N GLU A 192 13.33 3.31 3.64
CA GLU A 192 12.68 4.61 3.43
C GLU A 192 11.61 4.86 4.51
N LEU A 193 10.92 3.81 4.96
CA LEU A 193 9.93 3.90 6.03
C LEU A 193 10.54 4.16 7.39
N ASP A 194 11.72 3.60 7.69
CA ASP A 194 12.43 3.89 8.94
C ASP A 194 12.86 5.34 9.00
N VAL A 195 13.45 5.86 7.92
CA VAL A 195 13.79 7.29 7.78
C VAL A 195 12.55 8.16 7.93
N ALA A 196 11.43 7.77 7.29
CA ALA A 196 10.17 8.48 7.40
C ALA A 196 9.60 8.48 8.83
N ARG A 197 9.76 7.37 9.57
CA ARG A 197 9.34 7.22 10.96
C ARG A 197 10.12 8.16 11.88
N GLU A 198 11.44 8.22 11.71
CA GLU A 198 12.33 9.08 12.51
C GLU A 198 12.05 10.56 12.31
N ARG A 199 11.92 11.01 11.04
CA ARG A 199 11.68 12.43 10.72
C ARG A 199 10.22 12.86 10.87
N GLY A 200 9.28 11.91 10.91
CA GLY A 200 7.84 12.18 11.02
C GLY A 200 7.19 12.73 9.74
N TRP A 201 7.82 12.55 8.59
CA TRP A 201 7.31 12.93 7.26
C TRP A 201 7.92 12.03 6.18
N ALA A 202 7.36 12.01 4.97
CA ALA A 202 7.95 11.30 3.84
C ALA A 202 7.83 12.09 2.56
N HIS A 203 8.65 11.76 1.56
CA HIS A 203 8.57 12.32 0.21
C HIS A 203 8.43 11.24 -0.85
N ASN A 204 8.00 11.69 -2.01
CA ASN A 204 8.03 10.95 -3.27
C ASN A 204 8.72 11.88 -4.28
N LEU A 205 9.80 11.41 -4.91
CA LEU A 205 10.59 12.17 -5.89
C LEU A 205 10.53 11.49 -7.26
N GLY A 206 9.38 11.55 -7.91
CA GLY A 206 9.21 10.99 -9.23
C GLY A 206 8.82 9.51 -9.27
N GLU A 207 8.45 8.91 -8.12
CA GLU A 207 8.10 7.48 -8.01
C GLU A 207 6.71 7.18 -8.55
N THR A 208 5.79 8.16 -8.51
CA THR A 208 4.45 8.05 -9.11
C THR A 208 4.47 8.50 -10.58
N LEU A 209 5.08 9.65 -10.84
CA LEU A 209 5.21 10.29 -12.15
C LEU A 209 6.51 11.09 -12.12
N LEU A 210 7.36 10.96 -13.13
CA LEU A 210 8.73 11.49 -13.10
C LEU A 210 8.83 13.00 -12.84
N GLU A 211 7.87 13.77 -13.34
CA GLU A 211 7.77 15.24 -13.24
C GLU A 211 7.12 15.70 -11.93
N ALA A 212 6.63 14.76 -11.13
CA ALA A 212 5.88 15.02 -9.91
C ALA A 212 6.67 14.60 -8.68
N ALA A 213 6.60 15.43 -7.66
CA ALA A 213 7.08 15.11 -6.34
C ALA A 213 6.03 15.49 -5.28
N SER A 214 6.20 14.99 -4.07
CA SER A 214 5.30 15.34 -2.97
C SER A 214 5.96 15.13 -1.62
N VAL A 215 5.49 15.88 -0.63
CA VAL A 215 5.84 15.71 0.79
C VAL A 215 4.56 15.40 1.56
N ALA A 216 4.63 14.52 2.55
CA ALA A 216 3.50 14.14 3.37
C ALA A 216 3.85 14.04 4.86
N ALA A 217 2.84 14.22 5.70
CA ALA A 217 2.90 13.99 7.14
C ALA A 217 1.67 13.21 7.63
N PRO A 218 1.80 12.40 8.70
CA PRO A 218 0.71 11.56 9.20
C PRO A 218 -0.31 12.37 10.01
N ILE A 219 -1.59 12.20 9.70
CA ILE A 219 -2.73 12.61 10.53
C ILE A 219 -2.99 11.48 11.53
N ARG A 220 -2.93 11.81 12.82
CA ARG A 220 -3.01 10.85 13.91
C ARG A 220 -4.37 10.92 14.62
N ASP A 221 -4.85 9.76 15.05
CA ASP A 221 -6.00 9.65 15.95
C ASP A 221 -5.60 9.98 17.40
N PRO A 222 -6.57 10.05 18.34
CA PRO A 222 -6.27 10.30 19.76
C PRO A 222 -5.36 9.26 20.43
N ASN A 223 -5.26 8.05 19.87
CA ASN A 223 -4.36 7.00 20.37
C ASN A 223 -2.95 7.13 19.77
N GLY A 224 -2.69 8.18 18.98
CA GLY A 224 -1.43 8.42 18.32
C GLY A 224 -1.21 7.61 17.04
N ARG A 225 -2.20 6.83 16.55
CA ARG A 225 -2.07 6.01 15.34
C ARG A 225 -2.28 6.86 14.08
N ALA A 226 -1.46 6.71 13.07
CA ALA A 226 -1.63 7.38 11.79
C ALA A 226 -2.81 6.77 11.01
N VAL A 227 -3.88 7.54 10.84
CA VAL A 227 -5.13 7.12 10.17
C VAL A 227 -5.28 7.65 8.76
N ALA A 228 -4.56 8.72 8.42
CA ALA A 228 -4.49 9.32 7.09
C ALA A 228 -3.14 10.03 6.89
N GLY A 229 -2.77 10.32 5.64
CA GLY A 229 -1.64 11.17 5.29
C GLY A 229 -2.14 12.44 4.62
N VAL A 230 -1.62 13.60 5.02
CA VAL A 230 -1.79 14.84 4.26
C VAL A 230 -0.54 15.07 3.43
N SER A 231 -0.70 15.32 2.14
CA SER A 231 0.41 15.59 1.23
C SER A 231 0.20 16.84 0.41
N VAL A 232 1.30 17.54 0.16
CA VAL A 232 1.39 18.61 -0.85
C VAL A 232 2.14 18.04 -2.05
N ALA A 233 1.51 18.13 -3.21
CA ALA A 233 2.00 17.63 -4.49
C ALA A 233 2.55 18.80 -5.31
N VAL A 234 3.79 18.68 -5.76
CA VAL A 234 4.56 19.76 -6.38
C VAL A 234 5.32 19.26 -7.62
N PRO A 235 5.74 20.17 -8.52
CA PRO A 235 6.67 19.82 -9.58
C PRO A 235 8.01 19.31 -9.03
N ALA A 236 8.62 18.34 -9.69
CA ALA A 236 9.82 17.66 -9.17
C ALA A 236 11.03 18.60 -8.96
N ASP A 237 11.17 19.62 -9.80
CA ASP A 237 12.21 20.66 -9.73
C ASP A 237 12.06 21.54 -8.48
N GLN A 238 10.83 21.90 -8.08
CA GLN A 238 10.57 22.72 -6.90
C GLN A 238 10.92 22.05 -5.56
N LEU A 239 11.08 20.72 -5.56
CA LEU A 239 11.56 19.97 -4.41
C LEU A 239 13.09 19.81 -4.38
N GLN A 240 13.79 20.11 -5.48
CA GLN A 240 15.26 20.08 -5.56
C GLN A 240 15.89 21.38 -5.03
N ASP A 241 15.16 22.50 -5.09
CA ASP A 241 15.58 23.77 -4.49
C ASP A 241 15.33 23.80 -2.96
N ALA A 242 15.54 24.95 -2.31
CA ALA A 242 15.23 25.20 -0.89
C ALA A 242 13.75 24.99 -0.49
N GLY A 243 12.89 24.53 -1.41
CA GLY A 243 11.45 24.34 -1.22
C GLY A 243 11.07 23.18 -0.30
N LEU A 244 11.93 22.16 -0.12
CA LEU A 244 11.61 20.98 0.69
C LEU A 244 11.19 21.36 2.12
N ASN A 245 12.01 22.14 2.83
CA ASN A 245 11.74 22.52 4.23
C ASN A 245 10.41 23.27 4.36
N ARG A 246 10.14 24.20 3.44
CA ARG A 246 8.86 24.94 3.40
C ARG A 246 7.68 23.99 3.31
N TYR A 247 7.72 23.00 2.42
CA TYR A 247 6.60 22.07 2.24
C TYR A 247 6.48 21.08 3.41
N VAL A 248 7.60 20.63 3.99
CA VAL A 248 7.62 19.80 5.23
C VAL A 248 6.91 20.54 6.36
N ASP A 249 7.28 21.79 6.61
CA ASP A 249 6.68 22.61 7.67
C ASP A 249 5.17 22.77 7.48
N LEU A 250 4.75 23.05 6.24
CA LEU A 250 3.33 23.19 5.89
C LEU A 250 2.56 21.88 6.13
N VAL A 251 3.05 20.74 5.63
CA VAL A 251 2.33 19.47 5.81
C VAL A 251 2.30 19.02 7.26
N GLN A 252 3.38 19.22 8.03
CA GLN A 252 3.41 18.87 9.44
C GLN A 252 2.49 19.78 10.28
N LEU A 253 2.43 21.07 9.97
CA LEU A 253 1.49 22.00 10.60
C LEU A 253 0.05 21.58 10.29
N GLY A 254 -0.24 21.29 9.02
CA GLY A 254 -1.51 20.78 8.54
C GLY A 254 -1.94 19.50 9.22
N ALA A 255 -1.06 18.50 9.25
CA ALA A 255 -1.29 17.21 9.89
C ALA A 255 -1.63 17.36 11.38
N ARG A 256 -0.87 18.20 12.11
CA ARG A 256 -1.14 18.50 13.53
C ARG A 256 -2.48 19.20 13.72
N ALA A 257 -2.83 20.15 12.86
CA ALA A 257 -4.11 20.85 12.92
C ALA A 257 -5.31 19.94 12.66
N ILE A 258 -5.20 19.01 11.70
CA ILE A 258 -6.24 18.02 11.40
C ILE A 258 -6.33 17.00 12.55
N SER A 259 -5.20 16.51 13.07
CA SER A 259 -5.17 15.53 14.17
C SER A 259 -5.85 16.07 15.43
N ARG A 260 -5.59 17.34 15.80
CA ARG A 260 -6.28 18.00 16.93
C ARG A 260 -7.79 18.08 16.71
N ARG A 261 -8.22 18.45 15.50
CA ARG A 261 -9.65 18.48 15.15
C ARG A 261 -10.27 17.09 15.21
N LEU A 262 -9.60 16.07 14.69
CA LEU A 262 -10.09 14.69 14.71
C LEU A 262 -10.35 14.19 16.14
N ALA A 263 -9.53 14.60 17.10
CA ALA A 263 -9.74 14.31 18.52
C ALA A 263 -10.95 15.02 19.13
N MET A 264 -11.31 16.19 18.62
CA MET A 264 -12.44 17.01 19.10
C MET A 264 -13.76 16.70 18.38
N VAL A 265 -13.73 16.08 17.20
CA VAL A 265 -14.96 15.70 16.48
C VAL A 265 -15.62 14.52 17.19
N GLU A 266 -16.55 14.82 18.08
CA GLU A 266 -17.61 13.91 18.51
C GLU A 266 -18.60 13.73 17.36
N LEU A 267 -18.93 12.48 17.03
CA LEU A 267 -20.04 12.23 16.12
C LEU A 267 -21.35 12.56 16.85
N PRO A 268 -22.39 13.07 16.16
CA PRO A 268 -23.73 12.99 16.71
C PRO A 268 -24.00 11.51 17.00
N THR A 269 -24.01 11.15 18.28
CA THR A 269 -24.41 9.82 18.72
C THR A 269 -25.80 9.59 18.16
N ARG A 270 -25.93 8.62 17.24
CA ARG A 270 -27.25 8.07 16.89
C ARG A 270 -27.91 7.76 18.22
N THR A 271 -28.95 8.52 18.56
CA THR A 271 -29.74 8.33 19.78
C THR A 271 -30.07 6.86 19.82
N ARG A 272 -29.48 6.11 20.77
CA ARG A 272 -29.84 4.71 21.01
C ARG A 272 -31.33 4.73 21.29
N ARG A 273 -32.14 4.28 20.32
CA ARG A 273 -33.50 3.83 20.64
C ARG A 273 -33.33 2.82 21.78
N SER A 274 -33.99 3.11 22.90
CA SER A 274 -33.91 2.37 24.16
C SER A 274 -33.97 0.87 23.90
N PRO A 275 -33.05 0.06 24.46
CA PRO A 275 -33.18 -1.38 24.36
C PRO A 275 -34.36 -1.83 25.23
N MET A 276 -35.32 -2.51 24.60
CA MET A 276 -36.30 -3.33 25.28
C MET A 276 -35.56 -4.29 26.23
N ARG A 277 -35.97 -4.29 27.50
CA ARG A 277 -35.42 -5.14 28.55
C ARG A 277 -35.51 -6.62 28.13
N GLN A 278 -34.38 -7.28 27.97
CA GLN A 278 -34.27 -8.71 28.23
C GLN A 278 -33.12 -8.96 29.19
N THR A 279 -33.52 -9.39 30.38
CA THR A 279 -32.70 -9.95 31.44
C THR A 279 -32.04 -11.25 31.00
N ARG A 280 -30.71 -11.39 31.15
CA ARG A 280 -30.08 -12.48 31.93
C ARG A 280 -28.54 -12.43 31.95
N ARG A 281 -28.05 -12.34 33.19
CA ARG A 281 -26.82 -12.82 33.86
C ARG A 281 -25.65 -13.48 33.09
N ALA A 282 -24.46 -13.04 33.55
CA ALA A 282 -23.15 -13.73 33.75
C ALA A 282 -22.35 -14.09 32.48
N ALA A 283 -21.02 -13.99 32.43
CA ALA A 283 -20.00 -13.96 33.49
C ALA A 283 -18.78 -13.10 33.07
N ALA A 284 -18.07 -12.62 34.09
CA ALA A 284 -16.86 -11.83 33.99
C ALA A 284 -15.65 -12.68 33.56
N TRP A 285 -14.80 -12.12 32.70
CA TRP A 285 -13.39 -12.45 32.62
C TRP A 285 -12.61 -11.20 32.17
N THR A 286 -11.62 -10.81 32.96
CA THR A 286 -10.66 -9.74 32.69
C THR A 286 -9.28 -10.34 32.94
N PRO A 287 -8.27 -9.97 32.12
CA PRO A 287 -7.00 -9.65 32.74
C PRO A 287 -6.47 -8.30 32.27
N ALA A 288 -5.86 -7.63 33.24
CA ALA A 288 -5.15 -6.38 33.14
C ALA A 288 -3.95 -6.49 32.18
N ILE A 289 -3.75 -5.45 31.36
CA ILE A 289 -2.49 -5.23 30.65
C ILE A 289 -1.76 -4.11 31.39
N THR A 290 -0.68 -4.48 32.07
CA THR A 290 0.28 -3.58 32.69
C THR A 290 1.01 -2.79 31.60
N THR A 291 0.81 -1.47 31.64
CA THR A 291 1.56 -0.48 30.88
C THR A 291 3.03 -0.48 31.31
N ARG A 292 3.95 -0.59 30.33
CA ARG A 292 5.39 -0.39 30.55
C ARG A 292 5.82 0.90 29.85
N PRO A 293 6.54 1.82 30.53
CA PRO A 293 6.95 3.09 29.92
C PRO A 293 8.13 2.86 28.97
N ARG A 294 8.09 3.48 27.78
CA ARG A 294 9.27 3.67 26.92
C ARG A 294 10.02 4.90 27.41
N SER A 295 11.17 4.69 28.04
CA SER A 295 12.19 5.71 28.28
C SER A 295 13.36 5.52 27.31
N GLY A 296 13.93 6.61 26.83
CA GLY A 296 15.30 6.64 26.30
C GLY A 296 15.40 7.16 24.87
N SER A 297 15.63 8.46 24.74
CA SER A 297 16.27 9.09 23.59
C SER A 297 17.76 8.77 23.59
N ALA A 298 18.31 8.31 22.46
CA ALA A 298 19.75 8.24 22.18
C ALA A 298 19.97 8.52 20.67
N PRO A 299 21.17 8.99 20.28
CA PRO A 299 21.35 9.93 19.18
C PRO A 299 21.46 9.28 17.79
N THR A 300 21.19 10.11 16.77
CA THR A 300 21.33 9.88 15.33
C THR A 300 22.73 9.41 14.92
N THR A 301 22.84 8.19 14.38
CA THR A 301 23.73 7.83 13.25
C THR A 301 23.44 6.40 12.77
N GLY A 302 22.93 6.27 11.54
CA GLY A 302 22.85 5.00 10.81
C GLY A 302 21.54 4.21 10.97
N THR A 303 20.84 3.98 9.86
CA THR A 303 19.77 2.98 9.72
C THR A 303 20.13 1.65 10.38
N GLY A 304 19.30 1.18 11.31
CA GLY A 304 19.55 -0.04 12.09
C GLY A 304 19.20 -1.32 11.34
N TRP A 305 19.95 -1.69 10.29
CA TRP A 305 19.78 -2.99 9.62
C TRP A 305 19.88 -4.17 10.59
N VAL A 306 20.67 -4.04 11.65
CA VAL A 306 20.73 -4.99 12.78
C VAL A 306 19.33 -5.21 13.39
N GLN A 307 18.56 -4.15 13.59
CA GLN A 307 17.19 -4.23 14.13
C GLN A 307 16.21 -4.89 13.15
N ILE A 308 16.40 -4.68 11.84
CA ILE A 308 15.60 -5.34 10.79
C ILE A 308 15.92 -6.85 10.76
N VAL A 309 17.20 -7.22 10.89
CA VAL A 309 17.61 -8.63 10.99
C VAL A 309 16.98 -9.28 12.22
N GLU A 310 16.98 -8.60 13.38
CA GLU A 310 16.32 -9.09 14.60
C GLU A 310 14.81 -9.33 14.41
N TRP A 311 14.12 -8.47 13.65
CA TRP A 311 12.70 -8.66 13.32
C TRP A 311 12.49 -9.87 12.41
N TYR A 312 13.35 -10.05 11.41
CA TYR A 312 13.29 -11.23 10.55
C TYR A 312 13.69 -12.51 11.28
N ASP A 313 14.59 -12.44 12.27
CA ASP A 313 14.90 -13.55 13.18
C ASP A 313 13.67 -13.96 13.98
N GLU A 314 12.95 -12.99 14.55
CA GLU A 314 11.72 -13.26 15.30
C GLU A 314 10.62 -13.82 14.39
N LEU A 315 10.44 -13.24 13.20
CA LEU A 315 9.47 -13.75 12.22
C LEU A 315 9.84 -15.15 11.72
N ALA A 316 11.12 -15.47 11.52
CA ALA A 316 11.57 -16.80 11.12
C ALA A 316 11.40 -17.83 12.25
N ARG A 317 11.47 -17.42 13.51
CA ARG A 317 11.13 -18.28 14.66
C ARG A 317 9.63 -18.54 14.76
N LEU A 318 8.80 -17.55 14.45
CA LEU A 318 7.34 -17.64 14.55
C LEU A 318 6.69 -18.26 13.30
N THR A 319 7.39 -18.27 12.16
CA THR A 319 6.85 -18.73 10.88
C THR A 319 7.86 -19.58 10.11
N ASP A 320 7.45 -20.74 9.59
CA ASP A 320 8.27 -21.55 8.69
C ASP A 320 8.12 -21.08 7.22
N SER A 321 8.19 -19.76 7.00
CA SER A 321 7.97 -19.17 5.68
C SER A 321 9.29 -19.05 4.90
N PRO A 322 9.42 -19.73 3.74
CA PRO A 322 10.61 -19.57 2.90
C PRO A 322 10.83 -18.13 2.43
N VAL A 323 9.76 -17.33 2.34
CA VAL A 323 9.86 -15.93 1.92
C VAL A 323 10.42 -15.03 3.01
N VAL A 324 10.10 -15.31 4.28
CA VAL A 324 10.70 -14.64 5.44
C VAL A 324 12.20 -14.92 5.49
N ARG A 325 12.62 -16.18 5.23
CA ARG A 325 14.03 -16.55 5.17
C ARG A 325 14.78 -15.85 4.01
N LEU A 326 14.16 -15.75 2.83
CA LEU A 326 14.74 -15.02 1.70
C LEU A 326 14.90 -13.51 2.01
N ASN A 327 13.87 -12.88 2.59
CA ASN A 327 13.94 -11.48 2.99
C ASN A 327 14.96 -11.25 4.11
N ARG A 328 15.14 -12.22 5.01
CA ARG A 328 16.20 -12.20 6.01
C ARG A 328 17.59 -12.21 5.39
N ALA A 329 17.84 -13.05 4.37
CA ALA A 329 19.13 -13.08 3.68
C ALA A 329 19.46 -11.73 3.02
N VAL A 330 18.45 -11.05 2.45
CA VAL A 330 18.60 -9.67 1.97
C VAL A 330 18.94 -8.72 3.13
N ALA A 331 18.21 -8.79 4.24
CA ALA A 331 18.45 -7.94 5.41
C ALA A 331 19.86 -8.12 5.99
N VAL A 332 20.36 -9.36 6.08
CA VAL A 332 21.75 -9.66 6.49
C VAL A 332 22.75 -9.08 5.47
N GLY A 333 22.46 -9.21 4.17
CA GLY A 333 23.28 -8.62 3.12
C GLY A 333 23.40 -7.10 3.20
N GLU A 334 22.40 -6.44 3.77
CA GLU A 334 22.39 -5.02 3.97
C GLU A 334 22.99 -4.58 5.32
N ALA A 335 22.85 -5.41 6.37
CA ALA A 335 23.44 -5.19 7.69
C ALA A 335 24.96 -5.41 7.70
N ASP A 336 25.37 -6.58 7.23
CA ASP A 336 26.73 -7.10 7.39
C ASP A 336 27.49 -7.15 6.05
N GLY A 337 26.86 -6.62 4.99
CA GLY A 337 27.40 -6.54 3.65
C GLY A 337 26.98 -7.69 2.74
N PRO A 338 27.04 -7.49 1.41
CA PRO A 338 26.38 -8.37 0.45
C PRO A 338 26.92 -9.80 0.45
N ARG A 339 28.18 -10.02 0.86
CA ARG A 339 28.75 -11.36 1.04
C ARG A 339 28.12 -12.13 2.21
N ALA A 340 27.81 -11.45 3.31
CA ALA A 340 27.09 -12.06 4.43
C ALA A 340 25.67 -12.46 4.01
N GLY A 341 25.00 -11.60 3.22
CA GLY A 341 23.71 -11.94 2.62
C GLY A 341 23.77 -13.13 1.68
N LEU A 342 24.80 -13.22 0.83
CA LEU A 342 25.01 -14.38 -0.05
C LEU A 342 25.26 -15.66 0.73
N ALA A 343 26.01 -15.60 1.83
CA ALA A 343 26.22 -16.74 2.72
C ALA A 343 24.91 -17.18 3.40
N ALA A 344 24.11 -16.23 3.88
CA ALA A 344 22.79 -16.50 4.44
C ALA A 344 21.82 -17.08 3.40
N LEU A 345 21.90 -16.62 2.16
CA LEU A 345 21.11 -17.14 1.05
C LEU A 345 21.52 -18.56 0.67
N ALA A 346 22.82 -18.87 0.64
CA ALA A 346 23.34 -20.19 0.29
C ALA A 346 22.93 -21.32 1.26
N ALA A 347 22.49 -20.96 2.47
CA ALA A 347 21.91 -21.90 3.43
C ALA A 347 20.44 -22.26 3.11
N LEU A 348 19.82 -21.61 2.13
CA LEU A 348 18.45 -21.86 1.69
C LEU A 348 18.42 -22.73 0.43
N ASP A 349 17.30 -23.42 0.23
CA ASP A 349 17.06 -24.21 -0.98
C ASP A 349 16.97 -23.30 -2.21
N ASP A 350 17.73 -23.63 -3.26
CA ASP A 350 17.82 -22.82 -4.49
C ASP A 350 16.59 -22.96 -5.41
N SER A 351 15.74 -23.95 -5.14
CA SER A 351 14.45 -24.15 -5.79
C SER A 351 13.38 -23.18 -5.29
N LEU A 352 13.64 -22.46 -4.19
CA LEU A 352 12.67 -21.54 -3.62
C LEU A 352 12.26 -20.46 -4.64
N PRO A 353 10.96 -20.13 -4.72
CA PRO A 353 10.49 -19.04 -5.55
C PRO A 353 11.26 -17.76 -5.23
N ARG A 354 11.84 -17.13 -6.26
CA ARG A 354 12.62 -15.88 -6.19
C ARG A 354 14.03 -15.99 -5.60
N HIS A 355 14.54 -17.21 -5.31
CA HIS A 355 15.93 -17.40 -4.87
C HIS A 355 16.95 -16.77 -5.84
N ALA A 356 16.85 -17.08 -7.14
CA ALA A 356 17.70 -16.50 -8.17
C ALA A 356 17.62 -14.96 -8.25
N ALA A 357 16.46 -14.37 -7.93
CA ALA A 357 16.29 -12.93 -7.90
C ALA A 357 17.01 -12.29 -6.70
N VAL A 358 16.97 -12.93 -5.53
CA VAL A 358 17.71 -12.49 -4.32
C VAL A 358 19.20 -12.61 -4.53
N ALA A 359 19.64 -13.71 -5.12
CA ALA A 359 21.04 -13.89 -5.51
C ALA A 359 21.48 -12.79 -6.47
N ALA A 360 20.68 -12.48 -7.51
CA ALA A 360 20.97 -11.40 -8.45
C ALA A 360 21.16 -10.05 -7.75
N TYR A 361 20.24 -9.70 -6.84
CA TYR A 361 20.30 -8.46 -6.06
C TYR A 361 21.57 -8.36 -5.20
N LEU A 362 21.91 -9.43 -4.46
CA LEU A 362 23.09 -9.44 -3.59
C LEU A 362 24.40 -9.43 -4.39
N HIS A 363 24.46 -10.13 -5.52
CA HIS A 363 25.60 -10.04 -6.45
C HIS A 363 25.76 -8.64 -7.03
N GLU A 364 24.66 -7.96 -7.38
CA GLU A 364 24.68 -6.58 -7.83
C GLU A 364 25.25 -5.65 -6.76
N ARG A 365 24.78 -5.80 -5.51
CA ARG A 365 25.28 -5.04 -4.35
C ARG A 365 26.75 -5.34 -4.04
N ALA A 366 27.21 -6.56 -4.32
CA ALA A 366 28.62 -6.95 -4.21
C ALA A 366 29.50 -6.43 -5.37
N GLY A 367 28.91 -5.77 -6.38
CA GLY A 367 29.62 -5.27 -7.56
C GLY A 367 29.83 -6.30 -8.66
N ASP A 368 29.34 -7.54 -8.50
CA ASP A 368 29.40 -8.58 -9.52
C ASP A 368 28.24 -8.45 -10.52
N LEU A 369 28.34 -7.43 -11.38
CA LEU A 369 27.29 -7.07 -12.32
C LEU A 369 27.05 -8.15 -13.39
N ALA A 370 28.06 -8.96 -13.71
CA ALA A 370 27.97 -10.02 -14.70
C ALA A 370 27.09 -11.18 -14.20
N THR A 371 27.37 -11.65 -12.99
CA THR A 371 26.56 -12.69 -12.34
C THR A 371 25.16 -12.18 -12.05
N ALA A 372 25.03 -10.94 -11.56
CA ALA A 372 23.73 -10.33 -11.31
C ALA A 372 22.84 -10.27 -12.56
N ALA A 373 23.36 -9.81 -13.70
CA ALA A 373 22.59 -9.71 -14.94
C ALA A 373 22.08 -11.08 -15.43
N ARG A 374 22.93 -12.13 -15.33
CA ARG A 374 22.55 -13.51 -15.67
C ARG A 374 21.43 -14.01 -14.75
N LEU A 375 21.58 -13.81 -13.45
CA LEU A 375 20.61 -14.26 -12.45
C LEU A 375 19.28 -13.50 -12.54
N TYR A 376 19.28 -12.19 -12.84
CA TYR A 376 18.04 -11.45 -13.12
C TYR A 376 17.31 -11.99 -14.35
N THR A 377 18.06 -12.38 -15.38
CA THR A 377 17.49 -13.00 -16.58
C THR A 377 16.86 -14.34 -16.24
N GLU A 378 17.56 -15.21 -15.50
CA GLU A 378 17.03 -16.49 -15.03
C GLU A 378 15.77 -16.31 -14.17
N ALA A 379 15.80 -15.36 -13.24
CA ALA A 379 14.67 -15.04 -12.38
C ALA A 379 13.46 -14.55 -13.18
N ALA A 380 13.67 -13.75 -14.24
CA ALA A 380 12.59 -13.28 -15.10
C ALA A 380 11.86 -14.44 -15.81
N HIS A 381 12.60 -15.47 -16.27
CA HIS A 381 12.01 -16.67 -16.87
C HIS A 381 11.15 -17.45 -15.87
N LYS A 382 11.60 -17.52 -14.61
CA LYS A 382 10.91 -18.22 -13.51
C LYS A 382 9.81 -17.38 -12.84
N ALA A 383 9.62 -16.11 -13.23
CA ALA A 383 8.68 -15.21 -12.57
C ALA A 383 7.20 -15.63 -12.77
N PRO A 384 6.39 -15.70 -11.70
CA PRO A 384 5.02 -16.22 -11.74
C PRO A 384 3.99 -15.22 -12.28
N ASN A 385 4.36 -13.94 -12.44
CA ASN A 385 3.48 -12.89 -12.95
C ASN A 385 4.23 -11.93 -13.89
N LEU A 386 3.47 -11.27 -14.76
CA LEU A 386 3.99 -10.39 -15.80
C LEU A 386 4.72 -9.17 -15.22
N ALA A 387 4.18 -8.55 -14.17
CA ALA A 387 4.79 -7.36 -13.57
C ALA A 387 6.19 -7.64 -12.98
N GLU A 388 6.33 -8.78 -12.30
CA GLU A 388 7.60 -9.27 -11.76
C GLU A 388 8.58 -9.64 -12.88
N ARG A 389 8.12 -10.32 -13.93
CA ARG A 389 8.92 -10.62 -15.12
C ARG A 389 9.45 -9.36 -15.79
N ASP A 390 8.59 -8.36 -16.02
CA ASP A 390 8.95 -7.10 -16.67
C ASP A 390 9.93 -6.29 -15.81
N HIS A 391 9.76 -6.33 -14.49
CA HIS A 391 10.72 -5.72 -13.56
C HIS A 391 12.10 -6.37 -13.69
N LEU A 392 12.19 -7.69 -13.53
CA LEU A 392 13.45 -8.44 -13.57
C LEU A 392 14.15 -8.33 -14.93
N THR A 393 13.38 -8.34 -16.02
CA THR A 393 13.89 -8.15 -17.39
C THR A 393 14.52 -6.76 -17.55
N ARG A 394 13.89 -5.71 -17.01
CA ARG A 394 14.45 -4.36 -17.01
C ARG A 394 15.71 -4.25 -16.15
N GLN A 395 15.78 -4.95 -15.01
CA GLN A 395 17.01 -4.99 -14.19
C GLN A 395 18.18 -5.63 -14.95
N ALA A 396 17.93 -6.77 -15.60
CA ALA A 396 18.94 -7.43 -16.44
C ALA A 396 19.42 -6.53 -17.59
N ALA A 397 18.49 -5.88 -18.30
CA ALA A 397 18.82 -4.96 -19.38
C ALA A 397 19.67 -3.77 -18.88
N ARG A 398 19.27 -3.15 -17.76
CA ARG A 398 20.00 -2.04 -17.13
C ARG A 398 21.46 -2.42 -16.83
N LEU A 399 21.67 -3.59 -16.21
CA LEU A 399 23.02 -4.04 -15.87
C LEU A 399 23.85 -4.36 -17.10
N ASN A 400 23.26 -4.96 -18.13
CA ASN A 400 23.97 -5.21 -19.39
C ASN A 400 24.39 -3.93 -20.10
N THR A 401 23.60 -2.85 -20.01
CA THR A 401 24.01 -1.53 -20.51
C THR A 401 25.18 -0.94 -19.71
N ARG A 402 25.13 -1.04 -18.37
CA ARG A 402 26.22 -0.56 -17.49
C ARG A 402 27.54 -1.32 -17.66
N ARG A 403 27.50 -2.54 -18.17
CA ARG A 403 28.70 -3.35 -18.47
C ARG A 403 29.36 -3.02 -19.81
N ARG A 404 28.65 -2.29 -20.69
CA ARG A 404 29.14 -1.91 -22.03
C ARG A 404 29.88 -0.56 -22.01
N HIS A 405 29.79 0.17 -20.90
CA HIS A 405 30.54 1.38 -20.60
C HIS A 405 31.53 1.06 -19.48
#